data_AF-A0A497MQS6-F1
#
_entry.id   AF-A0A497MQS6-F1
#
_cell.length_a   1.000
_cell.length_b   1.000
_cell.length_c   1.000
_cell.angle_alpha   90.00
_cell.angle_beta   90.00
_cell.angle_gamma   90.00
#
_symmetry.space_group_name_H-M   'P 1'
#
loop_
_entity.id
_entity.type
_entity.pdbx_description
1 polymer ?
#
loop_
_entity_poly.entity_id
_entity_poly.type
_entity_poly.pdbx_seq_one_letter_code
_entity_poly.pdbx_strand_id
1 'polypeptide(L)'
;MRVRASILKLKPYEWEPSRRDIAEQMGIPEGEILRFDMNTVPVRPEKALKKFAEMVDRLPVNEYPDPSYRELKEALSEYVKVPPENIE
;
A
#
# COMPACT_ATOMS: atom_id res chain seq x y z
N MET A 1 -15.17 -20.77 23.40
CA MET A 1 -14.74 -20.61 21.99
C MET A 1 -13.60 -21.58 21.72
N ARG A 2 -13.67 -22.44 20.68
CA ARG A 2 -12.59 -23.39 20.35
C ARG A 2 -11.72 -22.81 19.25
N VAL A 3 -10.47 -22.50 19.56
CA VAL A 3 -9.49 -21.95 18.61
C VAL A 3 -8.76 -23.10 17.89
N ARG A 4 -8.47 -22.94 16.59
CA ARG A 4 -7.70 -23.95 15.84
C ARG A 4 -6.28 -24.03 16.38
N ALA A 5 -5.74 -25.24 16.49
CA ALA A 5 -4.39 -25.47 17.02
C ALA A 5 -3.28 -24.74 16.23
N SER A 6 -3.50 -24.47 14.94
CA SER A 6 -2.57 -23.69 14.11
C SER A 6 -2.46 -22.23 14.55
N ILE A 7 -3.55 -21.62 15.02
CA ILE A 7 -3.55 -20.22 15.48
C ILE A 7 -2.73 -20.06 16.76
N LEU A 8 -2.73 -21.08 17.62
CA LEU A 8 -1.94 -21.07 18.86
C LEU A 8 -0.43 -21.08 18.62
N LYS A 9 0.02 -21.38 17.40
CA LYS A 9 1.43 -21.35 17.01
C LYS A 9 1.87 -19.99 16.45
N LEU A 10 0.94 -19.08 16.17
CA LEU A 10 1.25 -17.76 15.64
C LEU A 10 1.76 -16.86 16.78
N LYS A 11 2.79 -16.06 16.50
CA LYS A 11 3.12 -14.93 17.38
C LYS A 11 1.92 -13.98 17.39
N PRO A 12 1.49 -13.46 18.55
CA PRO A 12 0.52 -12.38 18.59
C PRO A 12 0.96 -11.23 17.68
N TYR A 13 0.01 -10.67 16.95
CA TYR A 13 0.28 -9.53 16.08
C TYR A 13 0.62 -8.31 16.93
N GLU A 14 1.74 -7.66 16.59
CA GLU A 14 2.19 -6.41 17.19
C GLU A 14 2.12 -5.33 16.10
N TRP A 15 1.58 -4.16 16.44
CA TRP A 15 1.57 -3.03 15.52
C TRP A 15 2.97 -2.48 15.37
N GLU A 16 3.37 -2.23 14.13
CA GLU A 16 4.58 -1.47 13.81
C GLU A 16 4.43 -0.03 14.34
N PRO A 17 5.41 0.53 15.07
CA PRO A 17 5.34 1.91 15.54
C PRO A 17 5.18 2.90 14.38
N SER A 18 4.32 3.88 14.57
CA SER A 18 4.18 4.99 13.64
C SER A 18 5.38 5.94 13.72
N ARG A 19 5.53 6.84 12.74
CA ARG A 19 6.55 7.89 12.82
C ARG A 19 6.33 8.77 14.06
N ARG A 20 5.08 9.03 14.43
CA ARG A 20 4.74 9.75 15.66
C ARG A 20 5.23 9.03 16.92
N ASP A 21 5.00 7.72 17.02
CA ASP A 21 5.45 6.94 18.18
C ASP A 21 6.97 6.97 18.31
N ILE A 22 7.68 6.83 17.18
CA ILE A 22 9.16 6.91 17.13
C ILE A 22 9.62 8.32 17.52
N ALA A 23 8.95 9.37 17.04
CA ALA A 23 9.28 10.76 17.36
C ALA A 23 9.19 11.04 18.86
N GLU A 24 8.10 10.59 19.49
CA GLU A 24 7.86 10.73 20.92
C GLU A 24 8.91 9.95 21.74
N GLN A 25 9.29 8.74 21.30
CA GLN A 25 10.30 7.91 21.97
C GLN A 25 11.72 8.48 21.87
N MET A 26 12.07 9.07 20.72
CA MET A 26 13.43 9.51 20.42
C MET A 26 13.65 11.01 20.70
N GLY A 27 12.57 11.78 20.95
CA GLY A 27 12.65 13.22 21.17
C GLY A 27 13.05 14.02 19.94
N ILE A 28 12.77 13.51 18.73
CA ILE A 28 13.07 14.17 17.46
C ILE A 28 11.77 14.54 16.72
N PRO A 29 11.75 15.62 15.90
CA PRO A 29 10.57 15.95 15.11
C PRO A 29 10.18 14.83 14.13
N GLU A 30 8.88 14.58 13.97
CA GLU A 30 8.36 13.51 13.10
C GLU A 30 8.83 13.64 11.62
N GLY A 31 8.97 14.89 11.16
CA GLY A 31 9.46 15.22 9.82
C GLY A 31 10.92 14.82 9.58
N GLU A 32 11.72 14.65 10.64
CA GLU A 32 13.14 14.26 10.56
C GLU A 32 13.35 12.74 10.57
N ILE A 33 12.29 11.97 10.80
CA ILE A 33 12.38 10.50 10.80
C ILE A 33 12.52 9.98 9.37
N LEU A 34 13.63 9.30 9.09
CA LEU A 34 13.83 8.56 7.85
C LEU A 34 13.70 7.07 8.12
N ARG A 35 12.77 6.40 7.44
CA ARG A 35 12.48 4.97 7.59
C ARG A 35 13.07 4.17 6.44
N PHE A 36 13.91 3.20 6.77
CA PHE A 36 14.52 2.24 5.82
C PHE A 36 14.13 0.79 6.12
N ASP A 37 13.14 0.59 6.97
CA ASP A 37 12.70 -0.68 7.53
C ASP A 37 11.41 -1.22 6.89
N MET A 38 10.69 -0.42 6.10
CA MET A 38 9.40 -0.79 5.50
C MET A 38 9.46 -1.21 4.02
N ASN A 39 10.66 -1.29 3.41
CA ASN A 39 10.84 -1.51 1.95
C ASN A 39 10.06 -0.51 1.06
N THR A 40 9.73 0.67 1.59
CA THR A 40 9.05 1.73 0.84
C THR A 40 10.04 2.60 0.08
N VAL A 41 9.60 3.17 -1.04
CA VAL A 41 10.40 4.17 -1.78
C VAL A 41 10.62 5.40 -0.88
N PRO A 42 11.87 5.90 -0.73
CA PRO A 42 12.18 7.01 0.18
C PRO A 42 11.74 8.38 -0.37
N VAL A 43 11.37 8.44 -1.64
CA VAL A 43 10.94 9.67 -2.33
C VAL A 43 9.45 9.62 -2.65
N ARG A 44 8.80 10.77 -2.51
CA ARG A 44 7.38 10.93 -2.82
C ARG A 44 7.16 10.82 -4.34
N PRO A 45 6.17 10.04 -4.82
CA PRO A 45 5.95 9.83 -6.26
C PRO A 45 5.19 11.02 -6.89
N GLU A 46 5.84 12.18 -6.97
CA GLU A 46 5.22 13.46 -7.36
C GLU A 46 4.47 13.42 -8.70
N LYS A 47 4.99 12.71 -9.70
CA LYS A 47 4.32 12.59 -11.02
C LYS A 47 2.97 11.86 -10.93
N ALA A 48 2.94 10.77 -10.17
CA ALA A 48 1.71 9.99 -9.97
C ALA A 48 0.68 10.79 -9.16
N LEU A 49 1.13 11.51 -8.13
CA LEU A 49 0.26 12.34 -7.30
C LEU A 49 -0.38 13.50 -8.07
N LYS A 50 0.36 14.15 -8.98
CA LYS A 50 -0.21 15.19 -9.85
C LYS A 50 -1.31 14.63 -10.75
N LYS A 51 -1.05 13.50 -11.42
CA LYS A 51 -2.04 12.85 -12.27
C LYS A 51 -3.27 12.37 -11.47
N PHE A 52 -3.06 11.88 -10.25
CA PHE A 52 -4.16 11.48 -9.37
C PHE A 52 -5.01 12.68 -8.94
N ALA A 53 -4.38 13.79 -8.55
CA ALA A 53 -5.09 15.01 -8.15
C ALA A 53 -5.99 15.57 -9.27
N GLU A 54 -5.63 15.39 -10.53
CA GLU A 54 -6.45 15.82 -11.68
C GLU A 54 -7.73 15.00 -11.87
N MET A 55 -7.81 13.79 -11.31
CA MET A 55 -8.92 12.84 -11.54
C MET A 55 -9.71 12.46 -10.28
N VAL A 56 -9.17 12.70 -9.08
CA VAL A 56 -9.73 12.18 -7.82
C VAL A 56 -11.20 12.57 -7.61
N ASP A 57 -11.57 13.81 -7.94
CA ASP A 57 -12.95 14.31 -7.77
C ASP A 57 -13.99 13.60 -8.66
N ARG A 58 -13.53 12.88 -9.68
CA ARG A 58 -14.39 12.15 -10.64
C ARG A 58 -14.47 10.65 -10.35
N LEU A 59 -13.68 10.15 -9.40
CA LEU A 59 -13.68 8.73 -9.06
C LEU A 59 -14.89 8.41 -8.18
N PRO A 60 -15.67 7.35 -8.48
CA PRO A 60 -16.77 6.90 -7.64
C PRO A 60 -16.22 6.15 -6.41
N VAL A 61 -15.56 6.86 -5.50
CA VAL A 61 -14.84 6.28 -4.34
C VAL A 61 -15.75 5.52 -3.36
N ASN A 62 -17.07 5.72 -3.46
CA ASN A 62 -18.09 5.01 -2.69
C ASN A 62 -18.53 3.69 -3.34
N GLU A 63 -18.05 3.37 -4.55
CA GLU A 63 -18.41 2.17 -5.30
C GLU A 63 -17.25 1.18 -5.35
N TYR A 64 -17.59 -0.10 -5.46
CA TYR A 64 -16.59 -1.10 -5.80
C TYR A 64 -16.21 -0.95 -7.28
N PRO A 65 -14.90 -0.97 -7.62
CA PRO A 65 -14.46 -0.95 -9.01
C PRO A 65 -14.83 -2.26 -9.71
N ASP A 66 -14.61 -2.30 -11.04
CA ASP A 66 -14.70 -3.54 -11.81
C ASP A 66 -13.81 -4.63 -11.18
N PRO A 67 -14.39 -5.73 -10.67
CA PRO A 67 -13.64 -6.79 -9.99
C PRO A 67 -12.72 -7.57 -10.93
N SER A 68 -12.86 -7.41 -12.25
CA SER A 68 -11.97 -8.04 -13.22
C SER A 68 -10.62 -7.34 -13.36
N TYR A 69 -10.53 -6.09 -12.90
CA TYR A 69 -9.35 -5.23 -13.05
C TYR A 69 -8.86 -5.12 -14.52
N ARG A 70 -9.76 -5.25 -15.50
CA ARG A 70 -9.42 -5.36 -16.93
C ARG A 70 -8.48 -4.26 -17.39
N GLU A 71 -8.80 -2.99 -17.11
CA GLU A 71 -7.99 -1.84 -17.53
C GLU A 71 -6.57 -1.90 -16.97
N LEU A 72 -6.42 -2.31 -15.70
CA LEU A 72 -5.11 -2.45 -15.06
C LEU A 72 -4.32 -3.62 -15.67
N LYS A 73 -4.98 -4.76 -15.90
CA LYS A 73 -4.35 -5.94 -16.51
C LYS A 73 -3.88 -5.66 -17.93
N GLU A 74 -4.67 -4.94 -18.72
CA GLU A 74 -4.31 -4.52 -20.08
C GLU A 74 -3.10 -3.57 -20.07
N ALA A 75 -3.09 -2.56 -19.19
CA ALA A 75 -1.96 -1.64 -19.04
C ALA A 75 -0.68 -2.35 -18.60
N LEU A 76 -0.78 -3.30 -17.66
CA LEU A 76 0.36 -4.11 -17.24
C LEU A 76 0.83 -5.06 -18.36
N SER A 77 -0.09 -5.70 -19.07
CA SER A 77 0.20 -6.56 -20.23
C SER A 77 1.01 -5.80 -21.28
N GLU A 78 0.58 -4.58 -21.59
CA GLU A 78 1.32 -3.70 -22.51
C GLU A 78 2.72 -3.35 -21.96
N TYR A 79 2.83 -3.06 -20.66
CA TYR A 79 4.11 -2.68 -20.05
C TYR A 79 5.10 -3.85 -19.99
N VAL A 80 4.67 -5.01 -19.50
CA VAL A 80 5.54 -6.18 -19.26
C VAL A 80 5.61 -7.16 -20.44
N LYS A 81 4.82 -6.95 -21.50
CA LYS A 81 4.79 -7.77 -22.73
C LYS A 81 4.41 -9.23 -22.50
N VAL A 82 3.43 -9.48 -21.65
CA VAL A 82 2.81 -10.80 -21.44
C VAL A 82 1.31 -10.70 -21.64
N PRO A 83 0.62 -11.78 -22.05
CA PRO A 83 -0.83 -11.78 -22.17
C PRO A 83 -1.53 -11.41 -20.86
N PRO A 84 -2.67 -10.68 -20.89
CA PRO A 84 -3.38 -10.25 -19.67
C PRO A 84 -3.86 -11.41 -18.80
N GLU A 85 -4.08 -12.60 -19.36
CA GLU A 85 -4.38 -13.83 -18.62
C GLU A 85 -3.23 -14.31 -17.70
N ASN A 86 -2.01 -13.81 -17.91
CA ASN A 86 -0.86 -14.10 -17.06
C ASN A 86 -0.69 -13.08 -15.92
N ILE A 87 -1.60 -12.10 -15.80
CA ILE A 87 -1.59 -11.06 -14.76
C ILE A 87 -2.79 -11.32 -13.86
N GLU A 88 -2.54 -11.87 -12.67
CA GLU A 88 -3.58 -12.19 -11.67
C GLU A 88 -3.94 -11.00 -10.78
#